data_AF-A0A7S2MRP3-F1
#
_entry.id   AF-A0A7S2MRP3-F1
#
_cell.length_a   1.000
_cell.length_b   1.000
_cell.length_c   1.000
_cell.angle_alpha   90.00
_cell.angle_beta   90.00
_cell.angle_gamma   90.00
#
_symmetry.space_group_name_H-M   'P 1'
#
loop_
_entity.id
_entity.type
_entity.pdbx_description
1 polymer ?
#
loop_
_entity_poly.entity_id
_entity_poly.type
_entity_poly.pdbx_seq_one_letter_code
_entity_poly.pdbx_strand_id
1 'polypeptide(L)'
;HTLFMLCHRCSKNNILLSWLEEYALLVSAVCHDIGHLGVTNDYLVQTSSELAICYNDTSPLENMHCARLFEIVTAENSAIFSMLSKAQYKEARNICIEAILH
;
A
#
# COMPACT_ATOMS: atom_id res chain seq x y z
N HIS A 1 -10.95 0.86 -8.26
CA HIS A 1 -12.08 1.55 -8.94
C HIS A 1 -12.81 2.51 -7.99
N THR A 2 -13.31 2.04 -6.84
CA THR A 2 -14.02 2.89 -5.85
C THR A 2 -13.18 4.07 -5.34
N LEU A 3 -11.91 3.84 -4.97
CA LEU A 3 -11.03 4.93 -4.55
C LEU A 3 -10.84 5.98 -5.65
N PHE A 4 -10.59 5.56 -6.89
CA PHE A 4 -10.49 6.49 -8.02
C PHE A 4 -11.76 7.34 -8.19
N MET A 5 -12.94 6.73 -8.03
CA MET A 5 -14.21 7.45 -8.09
C MET A 5 -14.38 8.43 -6.91
N LEU A 6 -13.93 8.07 -5.72
CA LEU A 6 -13.92 8.94 -4.54
C LEU A 6 -12.95 10.12 -4.71
N CYS A 7 -11.71 9.86 -5.10
CA CYS A 7 -10.73 10.89 -5.42
C CYS A 7 -11.27 11.81 -6.51
N HIS A 8 -11.80 11.28 -7.62
CA HIS A 8 -12.35 12.12 -8.70
C HIS A 8 -13.59 12.94 -8.26
N ARG A 9 -14.40 12.43 -7.34
CA ARG A 9 -15.56 13.15 -6.78
C ARG A 9 -15.12 14.24 -5.80
N CYS A 10 -14.09 14.01 -4.99
CA CYS A 10 -13.55 14.97 -4.03
C CYS A 10 -12.62 16.01 -4.68
N SER A 11 -11.91 15.62 -5.74
CA SER A 11 -10.95 16.44 -6.51
C SER A 11 -11.65 17.54 -7.32
N LYS A 12 -12.96 17.41 -7.61
CA LYS A 12 -13.77 18.51 -8.18
C LYS A 12 -13.75 19.79 -7.35
N ASN A 13 -13.29 19.76 -6.10
CA ASN A 13 -13.12 20.93 -5.26
C ASN A 13 -11.65 21.32 -4.99
N ASN A 14 -10.62 20.59 -5.45
CA ASN A 14 -9.17 20.91 -5.27
C ASN A 14 -8.70 21.28 -3.84
N ILE A 15 -9.49 21.00 -2.79
CA ILE A 15 -9.26 21.51 -1.43
C ILE A 15 -8.74 20.43 -0.47
N LEU A 16 -8.86 19.14 -0.79
CA LEU A 16 -8.68 18.06 0.19
C LEU A 16 -7.39 17.26 0.09
N LEU A 17 -6.86 17.01 -1.11
CA LEU A 17 -5.68 16.17 -1.33
C LEU A 17 -4.77 16.78 -2.40
N SER A 18 -3.47 16.68 -2.19
CA SER A 18 -2.44 16.96 -3.18
C SER A 18 -2.40 15.84 -4.24
N TRP A 19 -1.81 16.15 -5.40
CA TRP A 19 -1.62 15.15 -6.46
C TRP A 19 -0.79 13.94 -5.98
N LEU A 20 0.15 14.15 -5.07
CA LEU A 20 1.02 13.10 -4.56
C LEU A 20 0.24 12.16 -3.64
N GLU A 21 -0.65 12.71 -2.80
CA GLU A 21 -1.56 11.93 -1.96
C GLU A 21 -2.54 11.13 -2.80
N GLU A 22 -3.18 11.76 -3.80
CA GLU A 22 -4.06 11.05 -4.73
C GLU A 22 -3.33 9.90 -5.43
N TYR A 23 -2.10 10.16 -5.91
CA TYR A 23 -1.29 9.15 -6.58
C TYR A 23 -0.91 7.99 -5.66
N ALA A 24 -0.40 8.27 -4.46
CA ALA A 24 -0.01 7.26 -3.49
C ALA A 24 -1.22 6.42 -3.03
N LEU A 25 -2.38 7.06 -2.78
CA LEU A 25 -3.61 6.35 -2.42
C LEU A 25 -4.07 5.43 -3.56
N LEU A 26 -4.01 5.89 -4.82
CA LEU A 26 -4.36 5.07 -5.97
C LEU A 26 -3.47 3.83 -6.10
N VAL A 27 -2.16 3.99 -5.93
CA VAL A 27 -1.22 2.86 -5.91
C VAL A 27 -1.56 1.89 -4.77
N SER A 28 -1.80 2.42 -3.58
CA SER A 28 -2.14 1.64 -2.38
C SER A 28 -3.40 0.81 -2.59
N ALA A 29 -4.47 1.40 -3.12
CA ALA A 29 -5.72 0.68 -3.35
C ALA A 29 -5.59 -0.44 -4.40
N VAL A 30 -4.68 -0.31 -5.37
CA VAL A 30 -4.40 -1.40 -6.33
C VAL A 30 -3.62 -2.52 -5.66
N CYS A 31 -2.76 -2.20 -4.70
CA CYS A 31 -1.81 -3.15 -4.10
C CYS A 31 -2.20 -3.66 -2.71
N HIS A 32 -3.29 -3.18 -2.10
CA HIS A 32 -3.62 -3.49 -0.70
C HIS A 32 -3.79 -4.99 -0.40
N ASP A 33 -4.18 -5.81 -1.38
CA ASP A 33 -4.32 -7.28 -1.25
C ASP A 33 -3.32 -8.06 -2.13
N ILE A 34 -2.22 -7.42 -2.54
CA ILE A 34 -1.29 -8.05 -3.49
C ILE A 34 -0.65 -9.33 -2.92
N GLY A 35 -0.81 -10.44 -3.63
CA GLY A 35 -0.24 -11.73 -3.20
C GLY A 35 -0.99 -12.41 -2.04
N HIS A 36 -2.23 -12.00 -1.74
CA HIS A 36 -3.03 -12.60 -0.67
C HIS A 36 -3.17 -14.13 -0.82
N LEU A 37 -2.96 -14.84 0.28
CA LEU A 37 -2.87 -16.31 0.34
C LEU A 37 -4.23 -17.02 0.43
N GLY A 38 -5.34 -16.29 0.24
CA GLY A 38 -6.71 -16.79 0.50
C GLY A 38 -7.05 -17.18 1.96
N VAL A 39 -6.21 -16.82 2.95
CA VAL A 39 -6.44 -17.11 4.38
C VAL A 39 -6.42 -15.81 5.19
N THR A 40 -7.01 -15.82 6.39
CA THR A 40 -7.08 -14.63 7.26
C THR A 40 -5.85 -14.48 8.16
N ASN A 41 -5.63 -13.27 8.71
CA ASN A 41 -4.61 -13.03 9.74
C ASN A 41 -4.78 -13.96 10.95
N ASP A 42 -6.02 -14.17 11.43
CA ASP A 42 -6.30 -15.09 12.53
C ASP A 42 -5.81 -16.51 12.24
N TYR A 43 -6.01 -16.99 11.02
CA TYR A 43 -5.52 -18.31 10.60
C TYR A 43 -3.98 -18.35 10.62
N LEU A 44 -3.32 -17.31 10.10
CA LEU A 44 -1.85 -17.23 10.07
C LEU A 44 -1.24 -17.20 11.47
N VAL A 45 -1.87 -16.50 12.41
CA VAL A 45 -1.43 -16.41 13.82
C VAL A 45 -1.66 -17.74 14.54
N GLN A 46 -2.87 -18.32 14.42
CA GLN A 46 -3.21 -19.59 15.07
C GLN A 46 -2.36 -20.76 14.58
N THR A 47 -1.91 -20.71 13.32
CA THR A 47 -1.04 -21.74 12.72
C THR A 47 0.45 -21.46 12.91
N SER A 48 0.82 -20.36 13.56
CA SER A 48 2.22 -19.90 13.69
C SER A 48 2.96 -19.90 12.35
N SER A 49 2.29 -19.41 11.30
CA SER A 49 2.86 -19.30 9.96
C SER A 49 4.13 -18.44 9.96
N GLU A 50 4.98 -18.60 8.94
CA GLU A 50 6.19 -17.79 8.78
C GLU A 50 5.90 -16.29 8.75
N LEU A 51 4.79 -15.87 8.12
CA LEU A 51 4.37 -14.47 8.08
C LEU A 51 3.98 -13.96 9.48
N ALA A 52 3.23 -14.75 10.25
CA ALA A 52 2.85 -14.38 11.60
C ALA A 52 4.07 -14.22 12.51
N ILE A 53 5.05 -15.14 12.41
CA ILE A 53 6.32 -15.05 13.13
C ILE A 53 7.11 -13.80 12.67
N CYS A 54 7.21 -13.57 11.36
CA CYS A 54 7.97 -12.45 10.79
C CYS A 54 7.43 -11.09 11.25
N TYR A 55 6.10 -10.95 11.29
CA TYR A 55 5.42 -9.72 11.65
C TYR A 55 4.91 -9.69 13.10
N ASN A 56 5.38 -10.62 13.95
CA ASN A 56 5.07 -10.68 15.37
C ASN A 56 3.56 -10.58 15.65
N ASP A 57 2.78 -11.39 14.92
CA ASP A 57 1.32 -11.47 14.96
C ASP A 57 0.56 -10.15 14.69
N THR A 58 1.26 -9.11 14.23
CA THR A 58 0.69 -7.77 14.01
C THR A 58 0.41 -7.57 12.52
N SER A 59 -0.87 -7.65 12.14
CA SER A 59 -1.35 -7.50 10.75
C SER A 59 -0.44 -8.19 9.70
N PRO A 60 -0.23 -9.52 9.77
CA PRO A 60 0.75 -10.20 8.92
C PRO A 60 0.51 -10.04 7.41
N LEU A 61 -0.74 -10.08 6.96
CA LEU A 61 -1.10 -9.92 5.55
C LEU A 61 -0.86 -8.50 5.07
N GLU A 62 -1.31 -7.50 5.80
CA GLU A 62 -1.18 -6.09 5.42
C GLU A 62 0.29 -5.69 5.34
N ASN A 63 1.11 -6.15 6.29
CA ASN A 63 2.56 -5.97 6.23
C ASN A 63 3.19 -6.66 5.02
N MET A 64 2.75 -7.88 4.68
CA MET A 64 3.20 -8.59 3.49
C MET A 64 2.81 -7.83 2.21
N HIS A 65 1.56 -7.36 2.10
CA HIS A 65 1.06 -6.58 0.95
C HIS A 65 1.89 -5.32 0.74
N CYS A 66 2.16 -4.59 1.83
CA CYS A 66 2.98 -3.39 1.81
C CYS A 66 4.43 -3.71 1.42
N ALA A 67 5.04 -4.76 2.00
CA ALA A 67 6.40 -5.17 1.63
C ALA A 67 6.49 -5.52 0.13
N ARG A 68 5.52 -6.28 -0.37
CA ARG A 68 5.46 -6.73 -1.75
C ARG A 68 5.28 -5.56 -2.74
N LEU A 69 4.48 -4.56 -2.39
CA LEU A 69 4.40 -3.31 -3.15
C LEU A 69 5.81 -2.70 -3.31
N PHE A 70 6.56 -2.54 -2.22
CA PHE A 70 7.87 -1.90 -2.29
C PHE A 70 8.95 -2.74 -2.98
N GLU A 71 8.87 -4.07 -2.91
CA GLU A 71 9.71 -4.94 -3.72
C GLU A 71 9.46 -4.72 -5.22
N ILE A 72 8.19 -4.62 -5.62
CA ILE A 72 7.83 -4.45 -7.03
C ILE A 72 8.28 -3.09 -7.54
N VAL A 73 8.01 -2.00 -6.82
CA VAL A 73 8.35 -0.63 -7.28
C VAL A 73 9.84 -0.30 -7.20
N THR A 74 10.63 -1.11 -6.51
CA THR A 74 12.10 -0.97 -6.47
C THR A 74 12.81 -1.87 -7.47
N ALA A 75 12.10 -2.81 -8.11
CA ALA A 75 12.64 -3.61 -9.19
C ALA A 75 12.96 -2.75 -10.43
N GLU A 76 14.03 -3.08 -11.15
CA GLU A 76 14.56 -2.29 -12.28
C GLU A 76 13.54 -2.01 -13.39
N ASN A 77 12.50 -2.83 -13.50
CA ASN A 77 11.46 -2.72 -14.53
C ASN A 77 10.18 -1.97 -14.07
N SER A 78 10.13 -1.50 -12.82
CA SER A 78 8.96 -0.80 -12.28
C SER A 78 9.35 0.63 -11.89
N ALA A 79 9.03 1.58 -12.76
CA ALA A 79 9.45 2.97 -12.62
C ALA A 79 8.35 3.89 -12.06
N ILE A 80 7.31 3.35 -11.40
CA ILE A 80 6.13 4.15 -11.03
C ILE A 80 6.44 5.30 -10.06
N PHE A 81 7.53 5.20 -9.29
CA PHE A 81 8.01 6.28 -8.41
C PHE A 81 9.34 6.91 -8.87
N SER A 82 9.85 6.57 -10.05
CA SER A 82 11.21 6.97 -10.49
C SER A 82 11.36 8.48 -10.70
N MET A 83 10.26 9.17 -11.05
CA MET A 83 10.25 10.62 -11.28
C MET A 83 10.03 11.43 -10.00
N LEU A 84 9.80 10.80 -8.86
CA LEU A 84 9.64 11.48 -7.59
C LEU A 84 11.00 11.94 -7.05
N SER A 85 11.05 13.14 -6.50
CA SER A 85 12.18 13.53 -5.65
C SER A 85 12.26 12.64 -4.42
N LYS A 86 13.42 12.59 -3.76
CA LYS A 86 13.61 11.81 -2.53
C LYS A 86 12.61 12.16 -1.42
N ALA A 87 12.22 13.44 -1.32
CA ALA A 87 11.23 13.91 -0.35
C ALA A 87 9.83 13.38 -0.69
N GLN A 88 9.41 13.51 -1.95
CA GLN A 88 8.12 13.02 -2.43
C GLN A 88 8.02 11.50 -2.35
N TYR A 89 9.10 10.77 -2.63
CA TYR A 89 9.13 9.32 -2.45
C TYR A 89 8.90 8.91 -1.00
N LYS A 90 9.56 9.61 -0.05
CA LYS A 90 9.39 9.34 1.38
C LYS A 90 7.94 9.60 1.82
N GLU A 91 7.34 10.67 1.34
CA GLU A 91 5.96 11.03 1.62
C GLU A 91 4.97 10.02 1.01
N ALA A 92 5.10 9.71 -0.28
CA ALA A 92 4.29 8.69 -0.95
C ALA A 92 4.40 7.34 -0.26
N ARG A 93 5.62 6.94 0.15
CA ARG A 93 5.85 5.70 0.88
C ARG A 93 5.10 5.67 2.21
N ASN A 94 5.13 6.76 2.98
CA ASN A 94 4.42 6.84 4.25
C ASN A 94 2.90 6.73 4.02
N ILE A 95 2.36 7.43 3.02
CA ILE A 95 0.94 7.36 2.68
C ILE A 95 0.55 5.94 2.30
N CYS A 96 1.38 5.23 1.53
CA CYS A 96 1.08 3.85 1.15
C CYS A 96 1.11 2.87 2.34
N ILE A 97 2.05 3.06 3.27
CA ILE A 97 2.11 2.24 4.49
C ILE A 97 0.84 2.45 5.31
N GLU A 98 0.49 3.70 5.59
CA GLU A 98 -0.71 4.01 6.37
C GLU A 98 -1.97 3.47 5.69
N ALA A 99 -2.12 3.63 4.37
CA ALA A 99 -3.32 3.21 3.65
C ALA A 99 -3.45 1.69 3.43
N ILE A 100 -2.37 0.92 3.58
CA ILE A 100 -2.40 -0.54 3.45
C ILE A 100 -2.55 -1.19 4.83
N LEU A 101 -1.95 -0.62 5.87
CA LEU A 101 -2.01 -1.16 7.22
C LEU A 101 -3.28 -0.74 8.00
N HIS A 102 -3.96 0.33 7.57
CA HIS A 102 -5.12 0.93 8.27
C HIS A 102 -6.26 1.28 7.30
#